data_AF-A0A7W0R7H3-F1
#
_entry.id   AF-A0A7W0R7H3-F1
#
_cell.length_a   1.000
_cell.length_b   1.000
_cell.length_c   1.000
_cell.angle_alpha   90.00
_cell.angle_beta   90.00
_cell.angle_gamma   90.00
#
_symmetry.space_group_name_H-M   'P 1'
#
loop_
_entity.id
_entity.type
_entity.pdbx_description
1 polymer ?
#
loop_
_entity_poly.entity_id
_entity_poly.type
_entity_poly.pdbx_seq_one_letter_code
_entity_poly.pdbx_strand_id
1 'polypeptide(L)'
;MALTAGSVSHLLAAFRSSDPTPGGGSASALAGAVGASLLAMVAGLAKPRTSSDDELARLQAAGARCAELALRLETLIDQDTAAYDLVVDAYRLPKSTDHEKADRGGRIQTALEA
;
A
#
# COMPACT_ATOMS: atom_id res chain seq x y z
N MET A 1 7.11 10.19 -9.23
CA MET A 1 5.96 9.78 -10.06
C MET A 1 5.26 8.67 -9.30
N ALA A 2 3.94 8.68 -9.15
CA ALA A 2 3.23 7.63 -8.43
C ALA A 2 3.50 6.26 -9.09
N LEU A 3 3.81 5.24 -8.28
CA LEU A 3 4.11 3.88 -8.74
C LEU A 3 2.94 3.28 -9.53
N THR A 4 1.72 3.67 -9.17
CA THR A 4 0.47 3.20 -9.77
C THR A 4 0.10 3.94 -11.06
N ALA A 5 0.70 5.10 -11.33
CA ALA A 5 0.49 5.84 -12.58
C ALA A 5 1.33 5.30 -13.76
N GLY A 6 2.24 4.35 -13.50
CA GLY A 6 3.04 3.66 -14.52
C GLY A 6 2.39 2.39 -15.06
N SER A 7 3.08 1.70 -15.96
CA SER A 7 2.65 0.37 -16.40
C SER A 7 2.98 -0.69 -15.34
N VAL A 8 2.25 -1.81 -15.34
CA VAL A 8 2.58 -2.96 -14.47
C VAL A 8 4.01 -3.43 -14.71
N SER A 9 4.50 -3.42 -15.96
CA SER A 9 5.88 -3.77 -16.27
C SER A 9 6.90 -2.83 -15.63
N HIS A 10 6.59 -1.54 -15.53
CA HIS A 10 7.42 -0.55 -14.85
C HIS A 10 7.46 -0.82 -13.34
N LEU A 11 6.30 -1.04 -12.71
CA LEU A 11 6.21 -1.37 -11.29
C LEU A 11 6.98 -2.65 -10.94
N LEU A 12 6.84 -3.69 -11.77
CA LEU A 12 7.59 -4.93 -11.62
C LEU A 12 9.10 -4.74 -11.83
N ALA A 13 9.52 -3.79 -12.67
CA ALA A 13 10.93 -3.45 -12.80
C ALA A 13 11.47 -2.74 -11.55
N ALA A 14 10.69 -1.84 -10.95
CA ALA A 14 11.04 -1.17 -9.71
C ALA A 14 11.26 -2.18 -8.56
N PHE A 15 10.36 -3.17 -8.40
CA PHE A 15 10.52 -4.24 -7.41
C PHE A 15 11.73 -5.14 -7.63
N ARG A 16 12.27 -5.22 -8.86
CA ARG A 16 13.48 -6.00 -9.17
C ARG A 16 14.77 -5.19 -9.06
N SER A 17 14.67 -3.90 -8.80
CA SER A 17 15.84 -3.02 -8.72
C SER A 17 16.68 -3.32 -7.47
N SER A 18 17.89 -2.76 -7.43
CA SER A 18 18.74 -2.77 -6.24
C SER A 18 18.39 -1.65 -5.23
N ASP A 19 17.40 -0.82 -5.55
CA ASP A 19 16.99 0.28 -4.70
C ASP A 19 16.18 -0.27 -3.50
N PRO A 20 16.28 0.37 -2.33
CA PRO A 20 15.60 -0.13 -1.13
C PRO A 20 14.07 0.03 -1.19
N THR A 21 13.56 0.89 -2.08
CA THR A 21 12.14 1.13 -2.31
C THR A 21 11.84 1.10 -3.82
N PRO A 22 10.64 0.65 -4.24
CA PRO A 22 9.54 0.10 -3.44
C PRO A 22 9.83 -1.32 -2.90
N GLY A 23 9.36 -1.60 -1.68
CA GLY A 23 9.67 -2.82 -0.94
C GLY A 23 8.51 -3.80 -0.75
N GLY A 24 8.66 -4.70 0.22
CA GLY A 24 7.68 -5.75 0.51
C GLY A 24 6.32 -5.22 0.99
N GLY A 25 6.28 -4.08 1.68
CA GLY A 25 5.03 -3.44 2.10
C GLY A 25 4.25 -2.93 0.89
N SER A 26 4.91 -2.22 -0.03
CA SER A 26 4.37 -1.77 -1.31
C SER A 26 3.83 -2.95 -2.14
N ALA A 27 4.58 -4.06 -2.20
CA ALA A 27 4.14 -5.28 -2.88
C ALA A 27 2.91 -5.94 -2.21
N SER A 28 2.86 -5.94 -0.87
CA SER A 28 1.72 -6.47 -0.12
C SER A 28 0.46 -5.62 -0.31
N ALA A 29 0.61 -4.29 -0.34
CA ALA A 29 -0.46 -3.35 -0.66
C ALA A 29 -1.01 -3.59 -2.07
N LEU A 30 -0.15 -3.77 -3.07
CA LEU A 30 -0.55 -4.14 -4.43
C LEU A 30 -1.33 -5.45 -4.48
N ALA A 31 -0.82 -6.51 -3.83
CA ALA A 31 -1.51 -7.80 -3.80
C ALA A 31 -2.90 -7.70 -3.16
N GLY A 32 -3.01 -6.93 -2.07
CA GLY A 32 -4.28 -6.63 -1.42
C GLY A 32 -5.24 -5.83 -2.33
N ALA A 33 -4.74 -4.80 -3.02
CA ALA A 33 -5.53 -3.98 -3.94
C ALA A 33 -6.13 -4.82 -5.07
N VAL A 34 -5.33 -5.73 -5.65
CA VAL A 34 -5.77 -6.68 -6.66
C VAL A 34 -6.87 -7.60 -6.11
N GLY A 35 -6.65 -8.20 -4.93
CA GLY A 35 -7.63 -9.08 -4.28
C GLY A 35 -8.96 -8.37 -3.99
N ALA A 36 -8.91 -7.17 -3.43
CA ALA A 36 -10.08 -6.36 -3.13
C ALA A 36 -10.84 -5.95 -4.41
N SER A 37 -10.11 -5.60 -5.48
CA SER A 37 -10.70 -5.28 -6.79
C SER A 37 -11.44 -6.48 -7.39
N LEU A 38 -10.86 -7.68 -7.30
CA LEU A 38 -11.49 -8.91 -7.77
C LEU A 38 -12.75 -9.25 -6.96
N LEU A 39 -12.71 -9.10 -5.64
CA LEU A 39 -13.88 -9.30 -4.78
C LEU A 39 -15.01 -8.30 -5.10
N ALA A 40 -14.67 -7.03 -5.32
CA ALA A 40 -15.64 -6.02 -5.74
C ALA A 40 -16.30 -6.37 -7.08
N MET A 41 -15.51 -6.84 -8.05
CA MET A 41 -16.02 -7.32 -9.34
C MET A 41 -16.98 -8.50 -9.16
N VAL A 42 -16.60 -9.52 -8.39
CA VAL A 42 -17.45 -10.69 -8.14
C VAL A 42 -18.76 -10.29 -7.44
N ALA A 43 -18.71 -9.35 -6.50
CA ALA A 43 -19.90 -8.81 -5.86
C ALA A 43 -20.86 -8.15 -6.87
N GLY A 44 -20.34 -7.47 -7.89
CA GLY A 44 -21.10 -6.82 -8.96
C GLY A 44 -21.64 -7.72 -10.08
N LEU A 45 -21.22 -8.98 -10.16
CA LEU A 45 -21.74 -9.93 -11.17
C LEU A 45 -23.25 -10.16 -11.02
N ALA A 46 -23.93 -10.44 -12.13
CA ALA A 46 -25.35 -10.79 -12.14
C ALA A 46 -25.65 -11.95 -11.18
N LYS A 47 -26.72 -11.83 -10.40
CA LYS A 47 -27.11 -12.81 -9.38
C LYS A 47 -28.27 -13.68 -9.84
N PRO A 48 -28.37 -14.94 -9.36
CA PRO A 48 -29.51 -15.80 -9.65
C PRO A 48 -30.83 -15.13 -9.26
N ARG A 49 -31.90 -15.42 -10.00
CA ARG A 49 -33.25 -14.92 -9.69
C ARG A 49 -33.80 -15.42 -8.35
N THR A 50 -33.15 -16.42 -7.75
CA THR A 50 -33.50 -17.00 -6.46
C THR A 50 -32.86 -16.28 -5.28
N SER A 51 -31.94 -15.33 -5.52
CA SER A 51 -31.33 -14.54 -4.45
C SER A 51 -32.37 -13.64 -3.79
N SER A 52 -32.37 -13.63 -2.46
CA SER A 52 -33.20 -12.73 -1.66
C SER A 52 -32.66 -11.30 -1.66
N ASP A 53 -33.55 -10.34 -1.34
CA ASP A 53 -33.19 -8.93 -1.23
C ASP A 53 -32.10 -8.68 -0.16
N ASP A 54 -32.10 -9.42 0.95
CA ASP A 54 -31.08 -9.32 1.99
C ASP A 54 -29.71 -9.81 1.49
N GLU A 55 -29.65 -10.92 0.76
CA GLU A 55 -28.41 -11.41 0.14
C GLU A 55 -27.86 -10.40 -0.87
N LEU A 56 -28.73 -9.82 -1.69
CA LEU A 56 -28.37 -8.78 -2.66
C LEU A 56 -27.79 -7.54 -1.95
N ALA A 57 -28.45 -7.07 -0.88
CA ALA A 57 -28.00 -5.92 -0.11
C ALA A 57 -26.64 -6.17 0.56
N ARG A 58 -26.42 -7.35 1.14
CA ARG A 58 -25.13 -7.73 1.75
C ARG A 58 -24.01 -7.79 0.71
N LEU A 59 -24.28 -8.37 -0.46
CA LEU A 59 -23.30 -8.43 -1.55
C LEU A 59 -22.96 -7.03 -2.07
N GLN A 60 -23.95 -6.14 -2.22
CA GLN A 60 -23.70 -4.75 -2.61
C GLN A 60 -22.84 -4.02 -1.58
N ALA A 61 -23.15 -4.15 -0.29
CA ALA A 61 -22.37 -3.55 0.79
C ALA A 61 -20.92 -4.09 0.82
N ALA A 62 -20.75 -5.41 0.67
CA ALA A 62 -19.43 -6.02 0.61
C ALA A 62 -18.63 -5.55 -0.62
N GLY A 63 -19.28 -5.46 -1.79
CA GLY A 63 -18.66 -4.95 -3.02
C GLY A 63 -18.18 -3.51 -2.88
N ALA A 64 -19.03 -2.64 -2.32
CA ALA A 64 -18.66 -1.24 -2.05
C ALA A 64 -17.46 -1.14 -1.09
N ARG A 65 -17.46 -1.95 -0.02
CA ARG A 65 -16.36 -1.99 0.93
C ARG A 65 -15.06 -2.49 0.29
N CYS A 66 -15.14 -3.51 -0.57
CA CYS A 66 -13.98 -4.02 -1.29
C CYS A 66 -13.41 -2.97 -2.26
N ALA A 67 -14.26 -2.21 -2.96
CA ALA A 67 -13.81 -1.13 -3.84
C ALA A 67 -13.09 -0.01 -3.06
N GLU A 68 -13.63 0.38 -1.90
CA GLU A 68 -12.97 1.35 -1.01
C GLU A 68 -11.61 0.84 -0.52
N LEU A 69 -11.53 -0.43 -0.10
CA LEU A 69 -10.29 -1.06 0.32
C LEU A 69 -9.26 -1.11 -0.80
N ALA A 70 -9.68 -1.41 -2.03
CA ALA A 70 -8.79 -1.44 -3.19
C ALA A 70 -8.13 -0.07 -3.43
N LEU A 71 -8.90 1.02 -3.41
CA LEU A 71 -8.39 2.39 -3.56
C LEU A 71 -7.44 2.80 -2.42
N ARG A 72 -7.78 2.41 -1.18
CA ARG A 72 -6.91 2.66 -0.03
C ARG A 72 -5.59 1.91 -0.15
N LEU A 73 -5.64 0.64 -0.56
CA LEU A 73 -4.45 -0.20 -0.76
C LEU A 73 -3.60 0.30 -1.92
N GLU A 74 -4.21 0.80 -2.99
CA GLU A 74 -3.51 1.47 -4.08
C GLU A 74 -2.69 2.66 -3.57
N THR A 75 -3.30 3.50 -2.72
CA THR A 75 -2.60 4.65 -2.10
C THR A 75 -1.46 4.18 -1.19
N LEU A 76 -1.63 3.05 -0.49
CA LEU A 76 -0.62 2.51 0.42
C LEU A 76 0.64 2.00 -0.30
N ILE A 77 0.57 1.71 -1.61
CA ILE A 77 1.74 1.31 -2.41
C ILE A 77 2.78 2.44 -2.39
N ASP A 78 2.36 3.68 -2.68
CA ASP A 78 3.27 4.83 -2.66
C ASP A 78 3.61 5.26 -1.23
N GLN A 79 2.67 5.15 -0.29
CA GLN A 79 2.90 5.56 1.11
C GLN A 79 3.94 4.69 1.81
N ASP A 80 3.99 3.38 1.54
CA ASP A 80 5.04 2.50 2.08
C ASP A 80 6.43 2.93 1.63
N THR A 81 6.57 3.28 0.34
CA THR A 81 7.81 3.81 -0.21
C THR A 81 8.21 5.13 0.47
N ALA A 82 7.27 6.07 0.58
CA ALA A 82 7.51 7.36 1.21
C ALA A 82 7.89 7.23 2.70
N ALA A 83 7.24 6.35 3.45
CA ALA A 83 7.55 6.09 4.85
C ALA A 83 8.96 5.49 5.01
N TYR A 84 9.33 4.55 4.14
CA TYR A 84 10.66 3.94 4.20
C TYR A 84 11.77 4.93 3.80
N ASP A 85 11.53 5.84 2.85
CA ASP A 85 12.49 6.88 2.48
C ASP A 85 12.85 7.78 3.68
N LEU A 86 11.88 8.09 4.56
CA LEU A 86 12.14 8.82 5.81
C LEU A 86 13.11 8.08 6.73
N VAL A 87 12.94 6.75 6.82
CA VAL A 87 13.83 5.89 7.61
C VAL A 87 15.24 5.95 7.02
N VAL A 88 15.38 5.76 5.70
CA VAL A 88 16.68 5.83 5.00
C VAL A 88 17.37 7.18 5.24
N ASP A 89 16.64 8.29 5.13
CA ASP A 89 17.19 9.61 5.35
C ASP A 89 17.59 9.84 6.81
N ALA A 90 16.83 9.34 7.77
CA ALA A 90 17.23 9.35 9.17
C ALA A 90 18.51 8.52 9.40
N TYR A 91 18.66 7.37 8.72
CA TYR A 91 19.87 6.54 8.81
C TYR A 91 21.12 7.24 8.26
N ARG A 92 20.97 8.15 7.28
CA ARG A 92 22.05 8.92 6.64
C ARG A 92 22.59 10.07 7.49
N LEU A 93 21.90 10.46 8.55
CA LEU A 93 22.34 11.56 9.40
C LEU A 93 23.69 11.28 10.09
N PRO A 94 24.46 12.34 10.40
CA PRO A 94 25.70 12.23 11.16
C PRO A 94 25.52 11.50 12.50
N LYS A 95 26.61 10.91 13.00
CA LYS A 95 26.63 10.12 14.24
C LYS A 95 27.96 10.20 14.98
N SER A 96 28.71 11.28 14.76
CA SER A 96 30.07 11.48 15.28
C SER A 96 30.04 12.03 16.72
N THR A 97 29.04 12.86 17.05
CA THR A 97 28.85 13.41 18.40
C THR A 97 27.68 12.74 19.13
N ASP A 98 27.63 12.85 20.46
CA ASP A 98 26.50 12.30 21.23
C ASP A 98 25.19 13.03 20.94
N HIS A 99 25.26 14.33 20.64
CA HIS A 99 24.10 15.10 20.18
C HIS A 99 23.58 14.58 18.83
N GLU A 100 24.48 14.35 17.86
CA GLU A 100 24.12 13.80 16.55
C GLU A 100 23.52 12.39 16.67
N LYS A 101 24.09 11.54 17.53
CA LYS A 101 23.54 10.20 17.79
C LYS A 101 22.12 10.28 18.38
N ALA A 102 21.87 11.22 19.30
CA ALA A 102 20.56 11.41 19.91
C ALA A 102 19.52 11.93 18.90
N ASP A 103 19.84 12.96 18.10
CA ASP A 103 18.95 13.47 17.05
C ASP A 103 18.66 12.41 15.99
N ARG A 104 19.70 11.72 15.52
CA ARG A 104 19.57 10.59 14.59
C ARG A 104 18.66 9.50 15.15
N GLY A 105 18.82 9.13 16.42
CA GLY A 105 17.97 8.13 17.09
C GLY A 105 16.51 8.58 17.17
N GLY A 106 16.26 9.83 17.54
CA GLY A 106 14.92 10.40 17.58
C GLY A 106 14.24 10.39 16.22
N ARG A 107 14.95 10.79 15.15
CA ARG A 107 14.40 10.80 13.80
C ARG A 107 14.13 9.41 13.24
N ILE A 108 14.97 8.42 13.54
CA ILE A 108 14.70 7.02 13.18
C ILE A 108 13.41 6.55 13.85
N GLN A 109 13.22 6.84 15.15
CA GLN A 109 12.02 6.45 15.87
C GLN A 109 10.77 7.10 15.27
N THR A 110 10.79 8.42 15.05
CA THR A 110 9.67 9.12 14.41
C THR A 110 9.37 8.57 13.00
N ALA A 111 10.39 8.23 12.22
CA ALA A 111 10.20 7.66 10.89
C ALA A 111 9.59 6.25 10.91
N LEU A 112 9.87 5.43 11.94
CA LEU A 112 9.27 4.10 12.10
C LEU A 112 7.80 4.13 12.54
N GLU A 113 7.33 5.26 13.06
CA GLU A 113 5.94 5.47 13.53
C GLU A 113 5.05 6.19 12.51
N ALA A 114 5.63 6.69 11.42
CA ALA A 114 4.96 7.43 10.35
C ALA A 114 4.15 6.51 9.42
#